data_AF-A0A3B0WYX5-F1
#
_entry.id   AF-A0A3B0WYX5-F1
#
_cell.length_a   1.000
_cell.length_b   1.000
_cell.length_c   1.000
_cell.angle_alpha   90.00
_cell.angle_beta   90.00
_cell.angle_gamma   90.00
#
_symmetry.space_group_name_H-M   'P 1'
#
loop_
_entity.id
_entity.type
_entity.pdbx_description
1 polymer ?
#
loop_
_entity_poly.entity_id
_entity_poly.type
_entity_poly.pdbx_seq_one_letter_code
_entity_poly.pdbx_strand_id
1 'polypeptide(L)'
;MPGKLIEPKVITDFKNMPVAILPKGFYFSDERWETIWTEYDKKGESLTSEDLKRLFPDDPSLHSAAVIRTGSQLGKDFKSK
;
A
#
# COMPACT_ATOMS: atom_id res chain seq x y z
N MET A 1 8.79 -14.20 2.30
CA MET A 1 9.00 -13.99 0.85
C MET A 1 9.46 -12.56 0.65
N PRO A 2 10.77 -12.31 0.73
CA PRO A 2 11.32 -10.98 0.52
C PRO A 2 11.22 -10.59 -0.96
N GLY A 3 10.76 -9.38 -1.25
CA GLY A 3 10.67 -8.88 -2.62
C GLY A 3 9.72 -7.71 -2.80
N LYS A 4 9.83 -7.09 -3.97
CA LYS A 4 8.97 -5.98 -4.39
C LYS A 4 7.57 -6.50 -4.71
N LEU A 5 6.55 -5.93 -4.07
CA LEU A 5 5.16 -6.27 -4.36
C LEU A 5 4.80 -5.87 -5.80
N ILE A 6 4.37 -6.84 -6.59
CA ILE A 6 3.87 -6.61 -7.96
C ILE A 6 2.42 -6.09 -7.98
N GLU A 7 1.69 -6.31 -6.89
CA GLU A 7 0.29 -5.96 -6.67
C GLU A 7 0.11 -5.44 -5.23
N PRO A 8 -0.87 -4.56 -4.97
CA PRO A 8 -1.15 -4.13 -3.61
C PRO A 8 -1.57 -5.32 -2.75
N LYS A 9 -1.11 -5.35 -1.50
CA LYS A 9 -1.36 -6.46 -0.58
C LYS A 9 -1.89 -5.94 0.75
N VAL A 10 -2.92 -6.61 1.27
CA VAL A 10 -3.45 -6.34 2.62
C VAL A 10 -2.85 -7.35 3.57
N ILE A 11 -2.33 -6.88 4.69
CA ILE A 11 -1.96 -7.71 5.84
C ILE A 11 -3.16 -7.72 6.77
N THR A 12 -3.57 -8.92 7.20
CA THR A 12 -4.65 -9.10 8.17
C THR A 12 -4.12 -9.82 9.40
N ASP A 13 -4.75 -9.57 10.54
CA ASP A 13 -4.47 -10.28 11.78
C ASP A 13 -5.18 -11.64 11.83
N PHE A 14 -5.00 -12.37 12.95
CA PHE A 14 -5.63 -13.68 13.15
C PHE A 14 -7.17 -13.62 13.22
N LYS A 15 -7.75 -12.44 13.45
CA LYS A 15 -9.19 -12.18 13.48
C LYS A 15 -9.71 -11.68 12.14
N ASN A 16 -8.90 -11.72 11.08
CA ASN A 16 -9.18 -11.12 9.76
C ASN A 16 -9.38 -9.60 9.79
N MET A 17 -8.88 -8.90 10.81
CA MET A 17 -8.89 -7.44 10.83
C MET A 17 -7.71 -6.90 10.00
N PRO A 18 -7.91 -5.85 9.20
CA PRO A 18 -6.84 -5.26 8.41
C PRO A 18 -5.78 -4.63 9.32
N VAL A 19 -4.55 -5.10 9.21
CA VAL A 19 -3.36 -4.57 9.90
C VAL A 19 -2.75 -3.43 9.09
N ALA A 20 -2.50 -3.64 7.80
CA ALA A 20 -1.89 -2.63 6.93
C ALA A 20 -2.21 -2.90 5.46
N ILE A 21 -2.31 -1.85 4.66
CA ILE A 21 -2.47 -1.92 3.20
C ILE A 21 -1.17 -1.48 2.55
N LEU A 22 -0.46 -2.43 1.95
CA LEU A 22 0.80 -2.20 1.26
C LEU A 22 0.55 -1.89 -0.22
N PRO A 23 1.04 -0.76 -0.74
CA PRO A 23 0.85 -0.43 -2.15
C PRO A 23 1.71 -1.31 -3.04
N LYS A 24 1.32 -1.36 -4.31
CA LYS A 24 2.14 -1.96 -5.36
C LYS A 24 3.51 -1.27 -5.40
N GLY A 25 4.56 -2.06 -5.51
CA GLY A 25 5.93 -1.60 -5.55
C GLY A 25 6.59 -1.49 -4.18
N PHE A 26 5.86 -1.71 -3.10
CA PHE A 26 6.42 -1.76 -1.74
C PHE A 26 7.40 -2.91 -1.62
N TYR A 27 8.58 -2.63 -1.08
CA TYR A 27 9.54 -3.67 -0.80
C TYR A 27 9.16 -4.38 0.50
N PHE A 28 8.69 -5.62 0.38
CA PHE A 28 8.31 -6.41 1.53
C PHE A 28 9.51 -7.26 1.98
N SER A 29 9.92 -7.11 3.23
CA SER A 29 11.00 -7.90 3.87
C SER A 29 10.58 -8.29 5.28
N ASP A 30 11.26 -9.28 5.85
CA ASP A 30 10.94 -9.78 7.19
C ASP A 30 11.16 -8.70 8.26
N GLU A 31 12.19 -7.85 8.13
CA GLU A 31 12.39 -6.69 9.02
C GLU A 31 11.22 -5.70 8.99
N ARG A 32 10.67 -5.44 7.80
CA ARG A 32 9.52 -4.52 7.64
C ARG A 32 8.23 -5.14 8.14
N TRP A 33 8.09 -6.46 8.01
CA TRP A 33 7.00 -7.21 8.60
C TRP A 33 6.97 -7.05 10.13
N GLU A 34 8.11 -7.29 10.79
CA GLU A 34 8.24 -7.11 12.24
C GLU A 34 7.96 -5.66 12.66
N THR A 35 8.44 -4.68 11.87
CA THR A 35 8.19 -3.26 12.12
C THR A 35 6.70 -2.91 12.04
N ILE A 36 6.00 -3.41 11.02
CA ILE A 36 4.54 -3.21 10.86
C ILE A 36 3.78 -3.81 12.04
N TRP A 37 4.15 -5.02 12.47
CA TRP A 37 3.51 -5.67 13.61
C TRP A 37 3.76 -4.95 14.92
N THR A 38 4.99 -4.48 15.15
CA THR A 38 5.35 -3.73 16.37
C THR A 38 4.52 -2.46 16.50
N GLU A 39 4.33 -1.73 15.41
CA GLU A 39 3.56 -0.48 15.43
C GLU A 39 2.06 -0.72 15.44
N TYR A 40 1.57 -1.79 14.80
CA TYR A 40 0.19 -2.22 14.95
C TYR A 40 -0.14 -2.57 16.41
N ASP A 41 0.73 -3.33 17.09
CA ASP A 41 0.54 -3.71 18.50
C ASP A 41 0.56 -2.48 19.42
N LYS A 42 1.47 -1.52 19.14
CA LYS A 42 1.60 -0.27 19.89
C LYS A 42 0.42 0.68 19.68
N LYS A 43 -0.08 0.79 18.44
CA LYS A 43 -1.22 1.66 18.10
C LYS A 43 -2.56 1.02 18.48
N GLY A 44 -2.65 -0.30 18.41
CA GLY A 44 -3.87 -1.08 18.63
C GLY A 44 -4.89 -0.98 17.50
N GLU A 45 -4.53 -0.35 16.37
CA GLU A 45 -5.42 -0.09 15.24
C GLU A 45 -4.68 -0.26 13.90
N SER A 46 -5.44 -0.42 12.82
CA SER A 46 -4.91 -0.58 11.46
C SER A 46 -3.97 0.57 11.05
N LEU A 47 -2.81 0.23 10.51
CA LEU A 47 -1.84 1.19 9.99
C LEU A 47 -2.34 1.82 8.68
N THR A 48 -2.35 3.14 8.66
CA THR A 48 -2.72 3.95 7.51
C THR A 48 -1.52 4.19 6.59
N SER A 49 -1.77 4.74 5.41
CA SER A 49 -0.69 5.15 4.50
C SER A 49 0.27 6.17 5.12
N GLU A 50 -0.19 7.00 6.06
CA GLU A 50 0.65 7.97 6.76
C GLU A 50 1.57 7.29 7.77
N ASP A 51 1.05 6.30 8.50
CA ASP A 51 1.86 5.49 9.41
C ASP A 51 2.95 4.74 8.64
N LEU A 52 2.59 4.11 7.52
CA LEU A 52 3.57 3.43 6.67
C LEU A 52 4.64 4.39 6.15
N LYS A 53 4.28 5.61 5.74
CA LYS A 53 5.26 6.65 5.32
C LYS A 53 6.19 7.08 6.44
N ARG A 54 5.70 7.10 7.68
CA ARG A 54 6.54 7.40 8.87
C ARG A 54 7.50 6.26 9.19
N LEU A 55 7.06 5.02 9.02
CA LEU A 55 7.86 3.82 9.29
C LEU A 55 8.89 3.52 8.21
N PHE A 56 8.54 3.79 6.95
CA PHE A 56 9.40 3.55 5.81
C PHE A 56 9.54 4.82 4.95
N PRO A 57 10.17 5.88 5.50
CA PRO A 57 10.35 7.14 4.77
C PRO A 57 11.22 6.99 3.53
N ASP A 58 12.06 5.96 3.47
CA ASP A 58 12.91 5.68 2.31
C ASP A 58 12.21 4.88 1.20
N ASP A 59 10.97 4.41 1.41
CA ASP A 59 10.26 3.62 0.40
C ASP A 59 9.53 4.50 -0.62
N PRO A 60 9.98 4.54 -1.89
CA PRO A 60 9.38 5.40 -2.91
C PRO A 60 7.95 4.97 -3.28
N SER A 61 7.55 3.72 -3.04
CA SER A 61 6.18 3.25 -3.33
C SER A 61 5.14 3.87 -2.40
N LEU A 62 5.54 4.29 -1.19
CA LEU A 62 4.67 4.94 -0.24
C LEU A 62 4.51 6.43 -0.54
N HIS A 63 5.53 7.05 -1.12
CA HIS A 63 5.50 8.46 -1.57
C HIS A 63 4.88 8.65 -2.94
N SER A 64 4.79 7.58 -3.72
CA SER A 64 4.14 7.59 -5.02
C SER A 64 2.67 7.95 -4.85
N ALA A 65 2.35 9.18 -5.26
CA ALA A 65 1.04 9.78 -5.10
C ALA A 65 -0.06 8.86 -5.64
N ALA A 66 -1.17 8.87 -4.91
CA ALA A 66 -2.41 8.17 -5.21
C ALA A 66 -2.77 8.19 -6.72
N VAL A 67 -3.01 6.99 -7.24
CA VAL A 67 -4.05 6.69 -8.24
C VAL A 67 -3.94 7.47 -9.57
N ILE A 68 -3.36 6.81 -10.58
CA ILE A 68 -3.89 6.96 -11.94
C ILE A 68 -5.36 6.49 -11.86
N ARG A 69 -6.29 7.43 -11.98
CA ARG A 69 -7.72 7.13 -12.18
C ARG A 69 -7.87 6.38 -13.50
N THR A 70 -7.84 5.05 -13.48
CA THR A 70 -8.36 4.25 -14.60
C THR A 70 -9.87 4.26 -14.49
N GLY A 71 -10.48 5.35 -14.94
CA GLY A 71 -11.91 5.59 -14.78
C GLY A 71 -12.40 6.82 -15.53
N SER A 72 -12.11 6.91 -16.83
CA SER A 72 -12.96 7.56 -17.84
C SER A 72 -12.38 7.29 -19.23
N GLN A 73 -12.60 6.07 -19.70
CA GLN A 73 -12.86 5.86 -21.12
C GLN A 73 -14.22 6.51 -21.38
N LEU A 74 -14.23 7.80 -21.72
CA LEU A 74 -15.42 8.50 -22.19
C LEU A 74 -15.01 9.25 -23.45
N GLY A 75 -15.57 8.78 -24.56
CA GLY A 75 -15.07 8.96 -25.90
C GLY A 75 -14.94 10.42 -26.33
N LYS A 76 -13.79 10.74 -26.92
CA LYS A 76 -13.69 11.76 -27.96
C LYS A 76 -12.89 11.25 -29.16
N ASP A 77 -13.16 10.01 -29.55
CA ASP A 77 -12.76 9.45 -30.84
C ASP A 77 -14.01 9.04 -31.64
N PHE A 78 -15.00 9.94 -31.78
CA PHE A 78 -16.08 9.78 -32.75
C PHE A 78 -16.69 11.13 -33.12
N LYS A 79 -15.98 11.91 -33.93
CA LYS A 79 -16.52 12.39 -35.22
C LYS A 79 -15.42 13.04 -36.03
N SER A 80 -14.88 12.25 -36.95
CA SER A 80 -14.39 12.76 -38.23
C SER A 80 -15.61 13.23 -39.02
N LYS A 81 -15.71 14.54 -39.28
CA LYS A 81 -16.16 15.13 -40.56
C LYS A 81 -16.07 16.65 -40.50
#